data_AF-A0A699XHV2-F1
#
_entry.id   AF-A0A699XHV2-F1
#
_cell.length_a   1.000
_cell.length_b   1.000
_cell.length_c   1.000
_cell.angle_alpha   90.00
_cell.angle_beta   90.00
_cell.angle_gamma   90.00
#
_symmetry.space_group_name_H-M   'P 1'
#
loop_
_entity.id
_entity.type
_entity.pdbx_description
1 polymer ?
#
loop_
_entity_poly.entity_id
_entity_poly.type
_entity_poly.pdbx_seq_one_letter_code
_entity_poly.pdbx_strand_id
1 'polypeptide(L)' 'PTPAEAPAAEVAAPVQYATASQKEEIIRLLNHPLITRQEKTKMLLNINRLDEERATQAIAKLRKAIEDREGTSAVAA' A
#
# COMPACT_ATOMS: atom_id res chain seq x y z
N PRO A 1 47.73 16.48 2.51
CA PRO A 1 46.95 15.63 3.43
C PRO A 1 45.45 15.80 3.16
N THR A 2 44.87 14.85 2.45
CA THR A 2 43.43 14.67 2.28
C THR A 2 42.80 14.13 3.57
N PRO A 3 41.78 14.75 4.16
CA PRO A 3 40.85 14.05 5.02
C PRO A 3 39.72 13.51 4.12
N ALA A 4 39.74 12.22 3.78
CA ALA A 4 39.12 11.17 4.58
C ALA A 4 37.59 11.36 4.64
N GLU A 5 36.97 10.80 3.61
CA GLU A 5 35.55 10.50 3.45
C GLU A 5 35.02 9.81 4.74
N ALA A 6 34.04 10.44 5.39
CA ALA A 6 33.27 9.82 6.45
C ALA A 6 32.04 9.17 5.82
N PRO A 7 31.69 7.91 6.14
CA PRO A 7 30.49 7.30 5.61
C PRO A 7 29.30 8.07 6.20
N ALA A 8 28.50 8.69 5.33
CA ALA A 8 27.22 9.24 5.70
C ALA A 8 26.40 8.11 6.30
N ALA A 9 26.24 8.13 7.62
CA ALA A 9 25.29 7.29 8.31
C ALA A 9 23.93 7.56 7.67
N GLU A 10 23.42 6.59 6.92
CA GLU A 10 22.03 6.50 6.52
C GLU A 10 21.21 6.54 7.81
N VAL A 11 20.79 7.75 8.18
CA VAL A 11 19.77 7.97 9.20
C VAL A 11 18.53 7.32 8.64
N ALA A 12 18.30 6.06 9.01
CA ALA A 12 17.05 5.37 8.76
C ALA A 12 15.96 6.27 9.33
N ALA A 13 15.25 6.96 8.44
CA ALA A 13 14.14 7.82 8.80
C ALA A 13 13.20 7.03 9.71
N PRO A 14 12.61 7.66 10.75
CA PRO A 14 11.68 6.98 11.62
C PRO A 14 10.60 6.31 10.75
N VAL A 15 10.44 5.01 10.93
CA VAL A 15 9.46 4.20 10.20
C VAL A 15 8.08 4.76 10.53
N GLN A 16 7.56 5.62 9.65
CA GLN A 16 6.24 6.19 9.79
C GLN A 16 5.24 5.13 9.36
N TYR A 17 4.64 4.48 10.36
CA TYR A 17 3.57 3.51 10.12
C TYR A 17 2.37 4.19 9.45
N ALA A 18 1.59 3.38 8.74
CA ALA A 18 0.36 3.81 8.12
C ALA A 18 -0.61 4.42 9.15
N THR A 19 -1.18 5.57 8.82
CA THR A 19 -2.15 6.25 9.67
C THR A 19 -3.46 5.46 9.77
N ALA A 20 -4.27 5.74 10.79
CA ALA A 20 -5.58 5.09 10.95
C ALA A 20 -6.46 5.27 9.69
N SER A 21 -6.51 6.49 9.15
CA SER A 21 -7.28 6.79 7.93
C SER A 21 -6.81 6.01 6.70
N GLN A 22 -5.50 5.80 6.56
CA GLN A 22 -4.97 4.96 5.48
C GLN A 22 -5.39 3.50 5.66
N LYS A 23 -5.34 2.97 6.88
CA LYS A 23 -5.76 1.59 7.17
C LYS A 23 -7.27 1.41 6.91
N GLU A 24 -8.09 2.37 7.31
CA GLU A 24 -9.53 2.36 7.03
C GLU A 24 -9.81 2.36 5.53
N GLU A 25 -9.13 3.21 4.76
CA GLU A 25 -9.31 3.25 3.31
C GLU A 25 -8.87 1.94 2.64
N ILE A 26 -7.75 1.36 3.07
CA ILE A 26 -7.33 0.03 2.61
C ILE A 26 -8.43 -1.01 2.90
N ILE A 27 -8.95 -1.07 4.11
CA ILE A 27 -10.02 -2.02 4.48
C ILE A 27 -11.26 -1.81 3.63
N ARG A 28 -11.64 -0.55 3.37
CA ARG A 28 -12.77 -0.19 2.52
C ARG A 28 -12.58 -0.72 1.10
N LEU A 29 -11.41 -0.50 0.50
CA LEU A 29 -11.09 -0.99 -0.84
C LEU A 29 -11.03 -2.52 -0.90
N LEU A 30 -10.49 -3.17 0.13
CA LEU A 30 -10.45 -4.64 0.21
C LEU A 30 -11.83 -5.29 0.39
N ASN A 31 -12.85 -4.54 0.82
CA ASN A 31 -14.24 -5.02 0.87
C ASN A 31 -14.95 -4.98 -0.49
N HIS A 32 -14.32 -4.43 -1.54
CA HIS A 32 -14.90 -4.41 -2.88
C HIS A 32 -15.06 -5.83 -3.44
N PRO A 33 -16.18 -6.18 -4.10
CA PRO A 33 -16.44 -7.53 -4.63
C PRO A 33 -15.42 -7.98 -5.69
N LEU A 34 -14.79 -7.00 -6.35
CA LEU A 34 -13.77 -7.24 -7.38
C LEU A 34 -12.38 -7.53 -6.80
N ILE A 35 -12.15 -7.29 -5.50
CA ILE A 35 -10.91 -7.68 -4.84
C ILE A 35 -10.98 -9.15 -4.45
N THR A 36 -9.93 -9.90 -4.79
CA THR A 36 -9.90 -11.32 -4.48
C THR A 36 -9.76 -11.54 -2.97
N ARG A 37 -10.32 -12.66 -2.48
CA ARG A 37 -10.21 -13.03 -1.07
C ARG A 37 -8.74 -13.17 -0.63
N GLN A 38 -7.88 -13.64 -1.53
CA GLN A 38 -6.44 -13.79 -1.28
C GLN A 38 -5.76 -12.43 -1.06
N GLU A 39 -6.04 -11.43 -1.90
CA GLU A 39 -5.54 -10.06 -1.72
C GLU A 39 -6.01 -9.48 -0.40
N LYS A 40 -7.30 -9.64 -0.07
CA LYS A 40 -7.89 -9.21 1.19
C LYS A 40 -7.18 -9.81 2.40
N THR A 41 -7.02 -11.14 2.44
CA THR A 41 -6.35 -11.82 3.56
C THR A 41 -4.89 -11.36 3.68
N LYS A 42 -4.15 -11.28 2.57
CA LYS A 42 -2.73 -10.88 2.58
C LYS A 42 -2.53 -9.45 3.10
N MET A 43 -3.39 -8.52 2.68
CA MET A 43 -3.29 -7.13 3.14
C MET A 43 -3.74 -6.97 4.59
N LEU A 44 -4.82 -7.64 5.02
CA LEU A 44 -5.25 -7.59 6.43
C LEU A 44 -4.18 -8.12 7.39
N LEU A 45 -3.47 -9.18 7.01
CA LEU A 45 -2.37 -9.73 7.82
C LEU A 45 -1.20 -8.75 7.97
N ASN A 46 -0.96 -7.89 6.98
CA ASN A 46 0.17 -6.97 6.95
C ASN A 46 -0.20 -5.51 7.23
N ILE A 47 -1.49 -5.20 7.45
CA ILE A 47 -1.97 -3.81 7.56
C ILE A 47 -1.32 -3.05 8.73
N ASN A 48 -0.97 -3.77 9.80
CA ASN A 48 -0.27 -3.19 10.95
C ASN A 48 1.23 -3.01 10.75
N ARG A 49 1.79 -3.60 9.69
CA ARG A 49 3.20 -3.52 9.32
C ARG A 49 3.43 -2.61 8.11
N LEU A 50 2.38 -1.96 7.60
CA LEU A 50 2.49 -1.01 6.51
C LEU A 50 2.99 0.33 7.03
N ASP A 51 3.92 0.89 6.27
CA ASP A 51 4.42 2.25 6.40
C ASP A 51 3.52 3.21 5.59
N GLU A 52 3.59 4.51 5.86
CA GLU A 52 2.73 5.53 5.26
C GLU A 52 2.83 5.54 3.71
N GLU A 53 4.06 5.44 3.18
CA GLU A 53 4.28 5.38 1.73
C GLU A 53 3.73 4.08 1.13
N ARG A 54 3.94 2.95 1.81
CA ARG A 54 3.44 1.64 1.33
C ARG A 54 1.92 1.58 1.38
N ALA A 55 1.31 2.17 2.40
CA ALA A 55 -0.14 2.27 2.51
C ALA A 55 -0.72 3.13 1.38
N THR A 56 -0.10 4.27 1.09
CA THR A 56 -0.49 5.13 -0.04
C THR A 56 -0.39 4.39 -1.38
N GLN A 57 0.71 3.67 -1.60
CA GLN A 57 0.88 2.83 -2.80
C GLN A 57 -0.13 1.69 -2.86
N ALA A 58 -0.46 1.05 -1.72
CA ALA A 58 -1.45 0.00 -1.67
C ALA A 58 -2.86 0.53 -2.03
N ILE A 59 -3.24 1.69 -1.49
CA ILE A 59 -4.50 2.37 -1.82
C ILE A 59 -4.58 2.64 -3.33
N ALA A 60 -3.53 3.23 -3.91
CA ALA A 60 -3.48 3.52 -5.35
C ALA A 60 -3.58 2.24 -6.20
N LYS A 61 -2.88 1.17 -5.82
CA LYS A 61 -2.95 -0.13 -6.52
C LYS A 61 -4.33 -0.77 -6.41
N LEU A 62 -4.94 -0.75 -5.23
CA LEU A 62 -6.27 -1.32 -5.00
C LEU A 62 -7.34 -0.57 -5.79
N ARG A 63 -7.29 0.77 -5.81
CA ARG A 63 -8.20 1.60 -6.64
C ARG A 63 -8.06 1.25 -8.12
N LYS A 64 -6.83 1.24 -8.64
CA LYS A 64 -6.58 0.90 -10.04
C LYS A 64 -7.01 -0.54 -10.38
N ALA A 65 -6.78 -1.50 -9.48
CA ALA A 65 -7.21 -2.89 -9.68
C ALA A 65 -8.74 -3.02 -9.70
N ILE A 66 -9.46 -2.23 -8.89
CA ILE A 66 -10.92 -2.16 -8.93
C ILE A 66 -11.37 -1.54 -10.25
N GLU A 67 -10.81 -0.41 -10.65
CA GLU A 67 -11.16 0.29 -11.90
C GLU A 67 -10.91 -0.58 -13.15
N ASP A 68 -9.78 -1.28 -13.21
CA ASP A 68 -9.42 -2.18 -14.32
C ASP A 68 -10.40 -3.36 -14.42
N ARG A 69 -10.79 -3.92 -13.27
CA ARG A 69 -11.75 -5.04 -13.19
C ARG A 69 -13.19 -4.57 -13.43
N GLU A 70 -13.59 -3.39 -12.95
CA GLU A 70 -14.89 -2.74 -13.24
C GLU A 70 -15.02 -2.51 -14.76
N GLY A 71 -13.99 -1.91 -15.36
CA GLY A 71 -13.95 -1.62 -16.79
C GLY A 71 -14.01 -2.90 -17.64
N THR A 72 -13.30 -3.95 -17.22
CA THR A 72 -13.36 -5.28 -17.87
C THR A 72 -14.74 -5.93 -17.70
N SER A 73 -15.39 -5.74 -16.55
CA SER A 73 -16.73 -6.29 -16.30
C SER A 73 -17.82 -5.56 -17.10
N ALA A 74 -17.59 -4.30 -17.49
CA ALA A 74 -18.53 -3.52 -18.30
C ALA A 74 -18.43 -3.78 -19.81
N VAL A 75 -17.27 -4.19 -20.33
CA VAL A 75 -17.10 -4.56 -21.77
C VAL A 75 -17.50 -6.00 -22.09
N ALA A 76 -17.85 -6.80 -21.08
CA ALA A 76 -18.28 -8.19 -21.24
C ALA A 76 -19.81 -8.40 -21.10
N ALA A 77 -20.59 -7.30 -21.03
CA ALA A 77 -22.06 -7.33 -20.91
C ALA A 77 -22.76 -6.90 -22.21
#